data_AF-A0AAX0REP7-F1
#
_entry.id   AF-A0AAX0REP7-F1
#
_cell.length_a   1.000
_cell.length_b   1.000
_cell.length_c   1.000
_cell.angle_alpha   90.00
_cell.angle_beta   90.00
_cell.angle_gamma   90.00
#
_symmetry.space_group_name_H-M   'P 1'
#
loop_
_entity.id
_entity.type
_entity.pdbx_description
1 polymer ?
#
loop_
_entity_poly.entity_id
_entity_poly.type
_entity_poly.pdbx_seq_one_letter_code
_entity_poly.pdbx_strand_id
1 'polypeptide(L)'
;MGDLLIRDVPDAMKRQLQESAQRNGRSLSEEAIEIIRRQIAVGRSGASAGQRFRSLMSDERLSDEEVETIAASRHEPDREPPRFDT
;
A
#
# COMPACT_ATOMS: atom_id res chain seq x y z
N MET A 1 25.24 6.11 8.42
CA MET A 1 24.41 6.94 7.52
C MET A 1 25.17 7.09 6.23
N GLY A 2 24.71 6.45 5.16
CA GLY A 2 25.29 6.64 3.83
C GLY A 2 24.64 7.85 3.16
N ASP A 3 25.43 8.66 2.48
CA ASP A 3 24.92 9.72 1.60
C ASP A 3 24.78 9.18 0.17
N LEU A 4 23.77 9.63 -0.55
CA LEU A 4 23.48 9.23 -1.93
C LEU A 4 23.28 10.49 -2.79
N LEU A 5 24.21 10.73 -3.71
CA LEU A 5 24.10 11.81 -4.68
C LEU A 5 23.48 11.31 -5.98
N ILE A 6 22.29 11.83 -6.31
CA ILE A 6 21.63 11.56 -7.58
C ILE A 6 21.97 12.71 -8.54
N ARG A 7 22.71 12.40 -9.61
CA ARG A 7 23.10 13.36 -10.65
C ARG A 7 22.14 13.28 -11.83
N ASP A 8 22.15 14.33 -12.65
CA ASP A 8 21.41 14.40 -13.92
C ASP A 8 19.89 14.18 -13.78
N VAL A 9 19.31 14.59 -12.64
CA VAL A 9 17.86 14.52 -12.43
C VAL A 9 17.17 15.54 -13.34
N PRO A 10 16.22 15.13 -14.20
CA PRO A 10 15.49 16.03 -15.08
C PRO A 10 14.79 17.14 -14.29
N ASP A 11 14.75 18.36 -14.82
CA ASP A 11 14.17 19.51 -14.11
C ASP A 11 12.67 19.34 -13.83
N ALA A 12 11.94 18.68 -14.74
CA ALA A 12 10.55 18.31 -14.51
C ALA A 12 10.39 17.40 -13.27
N MET A 13 11.29 16.43 -13.11
CA MET A 13 11.28 15.52 -11.96
C MET A 13 11.65 16.24 -10.67
N LYS A 14 12.62 17.16 -10.71
CA LYS A 14 12.95 18.02 -9.56
C LYS A 14 11.77 18.85 -9.10
N ARG A 15 11.03 19.47 -10.04
CA ARG A 15 9.83 20.26 -9.73
C ARG A 15 8.74 19.42 -9.08
N GLN A 16 8.43 18.26 -9.65
CA GLN A 16 7.45 17.34 -9.07
C GLN A 16 7.83 16.90 -7.66
N LEU A 17 9.12 16.62 -7.41
CA LEU A 17 9.62 16.26 -6.08
C LEU A 17 9.47 17.42 -5.09
N GLN A 18 9.77 18.66 -5.50
CA GLN A 18 9.58 19.86 -4.68
C GLN A 18 8.11 20.07 -4.31
N GLU A 19 7.20 19.94 -5.28
CA GLU A 19 5.76 20.06 -5.04
C GLU A 19 5.22 18.96 -4.11
N SER A 20 5.73 17.72 -4.24
CA SER A 20 5.38 16.64 -3.30
C SER A 20 5.87 16.93 -1.89
N ALA A 21 7.13 17.36 -1.75
CA ALA A 21 7.73 17.70 -0.46
C ALA A 21 6.95 18.83 0.23
N GLN A 22 6.58 19.87 -0.52
CA GLN A 22 5.78 20.99 0.00
C GLN A 22 4.39 20.57 0.45
N ARG A 23 3.70 19.73 -0.33
CA ARG A 23 2.38 19.18 0.05
C ARG A 23 2.43 18.32 1.30
N ASN A 24 3.52 17.57 1.49
CA ASN A 24 3.69 16.69 2.65
C ASN A 24 4.36 17.37 3.86
N GLY A 25 4.71 18.66 3.76
CA GLY A 25 5.39 19.40 4.83
C GLY A 25 6.80 18.86 5.14
N ARG A 26 7.47 18.27 4.15
CA ARG A 26 8.78 17.59 4.29
C ARG A 26 9.88 18.35 3.56
N SER A 27 11.12 18.10 3.96
CA SER A 27 12.27 18.53 3.15
C SER A 27 12.38 17.69 1.87
N LEU A 28 13.08 18.22 0.85
CA LEU A 28 13.25 17.53 -0.43
C LEU A 28 13.96 16.17 -0.27
N SER A 29 15.00 16.13 0.56
CA SER A 29 15.76 14.91 0.84
C SER A 29 14.92 13.89 1.60
N GLU A 30 14.13 14.33 2.58
CA GLU A 30 13.22 13.47 3.33
C GLU A 30 12.12 12.89 2.46
N GLU A 31 11.51 13.70 1.59
CA GLU A 31 10.53 13.22 0.62
C GLU A 31 11.15 12.22 -0.36
N ALA A 32 12.37 12.46 -0.83
CA ALA A 32 13.08 11.51 -1.69
C ALA A 32 13.32 10.17 -0.99
N ILE A 33 13.74 10.19 0.28
CA ILE A 33 13.93 8.98 1.10
C ILE A 33 12.61 8.21 1.23
N GLU A 34 11.51 8.91 1.49
CA GLU A 34 10.19 8.30 1.67
C GLU A 34 9.65 7.67 0.37
N ILE A 35 9.86 8.33 -0.78
CA ILE A 35 9.53 7.77 -2.08
C ILE A 35 10.35 6.49 -2.34
N ILE A 36 11.67 6.52 -2.10
CA ILE A 36 12.54 5.36 -2.28
C ILE A 36 12.12 4.22 -1.35
N ARG A 37 11.85 4.50 -0.07
CA ARG A 37 11.34 3.51 0.91
C ARG A 37 10.06 2.86 0.43
N ARG A 38 9.09 3.65 -0.07
CA ARG A 38 7.83 3.14 -0.61
C ARG A 38 8.06 2.23 -1.81
N GLN A 39 8.91 2.63 -2.75
CA GLN A 39 9.21 1.82 -3.94
C GLN A 39 9.96 0.53 -3.59
N ILE A 40 10.89 0.57 -2.64
CA ILE A 40 11.56 -0.64 -2.12
C ILE A 40 10.55 -1.56 -1.46
N ALA A 41 9.62 -1.04 -0.66
CA ALA A 41 8.57 -1.84 -0.04
C ALA A 41 7.67 -2.47 -1.12
N VAL A 42 7.24 -1.71 -2.13
CA VAL A 42 6.44 -2.23 -3.25
C VAL A 42 7.21 -3.29 -4.04
N GLY A 43 8.48 -3.07 -4.36
CA GLY A 43 9.32 -4.01 -5.12
C GLY A 43 9.65 -5.30 -4.36
N ARG A 44 9.81 -5.24 -3.03
CA ARG A 44 9.89 -6.43 -2.16
C ARG A 44 8.54 -7.13 -2.01
N SER A 45 7.46 -6.38 -2.21
CA SER A 45 6.10 -6.90 -2.20
C SER A 45 5.72 -7.47 -3.58
N GLY A 46 6.47 -8.46 -4.07
CA GLY A 46 5.92 -9.43 -5.03
C GLY A 46 4.69 -10.16 -4.43
N ALA A 47 4.48 -10.03 -3.13
CA ALA A 47 3.28 -10.38 -2.40
C ALA A 47 2.06 -9.58 -2.87
N SER A 48 1.05 -10.30 -3.35
CA SER A 48 -0.27 -9.73 -3.63
C SER A 48 -0.85 -9.04 -2.40
N ALA A 49 -1.84 -8.16 -2.58
CA ALA A 49 -2.53 -7.52 -1.46
C ALA A 49 -3.04 -8.54 -0.43
N GLY A 50 -3.56 -9.68 -0.89
CA GLY A 50 -4.00 -10.78 -0.02
C GLY A 50 -2.87 -11.43 0.77
N GLN A 51 -1.66 -11.47 0.21
CA GLN A 51 -0.49 -12.06 0.87
C GLN A 51 0.10 -11.14 1.94
N ARG A 52 -0.02 -9.81 1.76
CA ARG A 52 0.28 -8.81 2.80
C ARG A 52 -0.74 -8.85 3.93
N PHE A 53 -2.03 -8.93 3.59
CA PHE A 53 -3.09 -9.07 4.59
C PHE A 53 -2.91 -10.35 5.42
N ARG A 54 -2.58 -11.47 4.76
CA ARG A 54 -2.26 -12.73 5.45
C ARG A 54 -1.09 -12.61 6.42
N SER A 55 -0.03 -11.86 6.09
CA SER A 55 1.11 -11.68 7.01
C SER A 55 0.80 -10.83 8.25
N LEU A 56 -0.30 -10.07 8.23
CA LEU A 56 -0.76 -9.28 9.38
C LEU A 56 -1.79 -10.03 10.23
N MET A 57 -2.38 -11.11 9.71
CA MET A 57 -3.28 -11.96 10.49
C MET A 57 -2.46 -12.94 11.34
N SER A 58 -2.98 -13.28 12.52
CA SER A 58 -2.41 -14.31 13.41
C SER A 58 -2.25 -15.64 12.68
N ASP A 59 -1.38 -16.52 13.19
CA ASP A 59 -1.11 -17.85 12.61
C ASP A 59 -2.32 -18.82 12.66
N GLU A 60 -3.45 -18.35 13.19
CA GLU A 60 -4.74 -18.99 13.08
C GLU A 60 -5.18 -19.05 11.62
N ARG A 61 -5.10 -20.26 11.09
CA ARG A 61 -5.61 -20.59 9.77
C ARG A 61 -7.11 -20.81 9.90
N LEU A 62 -7.86 -20.27 8.94
CA LEU A 62 -9.26 -20.69 8.75
C LEU A 62 -9.29 -22.21 8.60
N SER A 63 -10.21 -22.84 9.30
CA SER A 63 -10.55 -24.24 9.10
C SER A 63 -11.16 -24.45 7.71
N ASP A 64 -11.12 -25.67 7.21
CA ASP A 64 -11.68 -26.00 5.89
C ASP A 64 -13.20 -25.69 5.82
N GLU A 65 -13.92 -25.83 6.95
CA GLU A 65 -15.34 -25.47 7.08
C GLU A 65 -15.59 -23.96 6.91
N GLU A 66 -14.74 -23.13 7.51
CA GLU A 66 -14.83 -21.68 7.38
C GLU A 66 -14.50 -21.22 5.96
N VAL A 67 -13.51 -21.86 5.31
CA VAL A 67 -13.15 -21.57 3.92
C VAL A 67 -14.30 -21.91 2.98
N GLU A 68 -14.97 -23.05 3.18
CA GLU A 68 -16.13 -23.45 2.38
C GLU A 68 -17.31 -22.48 2.57
N THR A 69 -17.56 -22.05 3.81
CA THR A 69 -18.61 -21.06 4.12
C THR A 69 -18.35 -19.72 3.41
N ILE A 70 -17.10 -19.27 3.36
CA ILE A 70 -16.71 -18.05 2.63
C ILE A 70 -16.81 -18.24 1.11
N ALA A 71 -16.49 -19.43 0.60
CA ALA A 71 -16.63 -19.72 -0.82
C ALA A 71 -18.10 -19.71 -1.26
N ALA A 72 -18.99 -20.29 -0.44
CA ALA A 72 -20.43 -20.26 -0.66
C ALA A 72 -21.00 -18.84 -0.67
N SER A 73 -20.58 -17.98 0.27
CA SER A 73 -21.10 -16.59 0.36
C SER A 73 -20.72 -15.70 -0.82
N ARG A 74 -19.64 -16.00 -1.55
CA ARG A 74 -19.26 -15.26 -2.78
C ARG A 74 -20.24 -15.44 -3.94
N HIS A 75 -21.07 -16.48 -3.88
CA HIS A 75 -22.09 -16.76 -4.89
C HIS A 75 -23.47 -16.22 -4.49
N GLU A 76 -23.59 -15.63 -3.29
CA GLU A 76 -24.81 -14.98 -2.86
C GLU A 76 -25.03 -13.65 -3.61
N PRO A 77 -26.29 -13.23 -3.81
CA PRO A 77 -26.59 -11.93 -4.37
C PRO A 77 -26.03 -10.81 -3.48
N ASP A 78 -25.56 -9.74 -4.10
CA ASP A 78 -25.07 -8.56 -3.38
C ASP A 78 -26.11 -8.09 -2.35
N ARG A 79 -25.64 -7.88 -1.12
CA ARG A 79 -26.49 -7.38 -0.04
C ARG A 79 -27.02 -5.99 -0.41
N GLU A 80 -28.30 -5.74 -0.15
CA GLU A 80 -28.86 -4.39 -0.29
C GLU A 80 -28.00 -3.38 0.51
N PRO A 81 -27.67 -2.22 -0.08
CA PRO A 81 -26.94 -1.18 0.62
C PRO A 81 -27.61 -0.87 1.97
N PRO A 82 -26.83 -0.64 3.04
CA PRO A 82 -27.40 -0.29 4.33
C PRO A 82 -28.27 0.97 4.20
N ARG A 83 -29.50 0.90 4.71
CA ARG A 83 -30.36 2.08 4.83
C ARG A 83 -29.95 2.81 6.09
N PHE A 84 -29.55 4.07 5.94
CA PHE A 84 -29.13 4.93 7.04
C PHE A 84 -30.28 5.80 7.55
N ASP A 85 -31.51 5.30 7.45
CA ASP A 85 -32.69 6.03 7.90
C ASP A 85 -32.57 6.26 9.42
N THR A 86 -32.62 7.55 9.79
CA THR A 86 -32.50 8.10 11.15
C THR A 86 -33.74 7.86 11.99
#